data_AF-A0A318UFD9-F1
#
_entry.id   AF-A0A318UFD9-F1
#
_cell.length_a   1.000
_cell.length_b   1.000
_cell.length_c   1.000
_cell.angle_alpha   90.00
_cell.angle_beta   90.00
_cell.angle_gamma   90.00
#
_symmetry.space_group_name_H-M   'P 1'
#
loop_
_entity.id
_entity.type
_entity.pdbx_description
1 polymer ?
#
loop_
_entity_poly.entity_id
_entity_poly.type
_entity_poly.pdbx_seq_one_letter_code
_entity_poly.pdbx_strand_id
1 'polypeptide(L)'
;MSIHLPYPLNIHRLDDYKSRPDLQSTNCYRLLWLDDGSGLIFLQPHTDLSLKLIGSKGWAILFGERQYSRFKNHYAFYIPFLENKLAKQQIIIPLKKQMLSLLETYTGQLKYTLDQNLSPLKAQTELNQLLKVSSEAYDQMQSIMTGLSIGYALKQPLQK
;
A
#
# COMPACT_ATOMS: atom_id res chain seq x y z
N MET A 1 -0.83 -8.78 33.93
CA MET A 1 -0.17 -9.35 32.74
C MET A 1 -0.78 -8.72 31.51
N SER A 2 -0.12 -7.72 30.93
CA SER A 2 -0.62 -7.03 29.74
C SER A 2 -0.03 -7.70 28.51
N ILE A 3 -0.87 -8.38 27.73
CA ILE A 3 -0.48 -8.91 26.43
C ILE A 3 -0.41 -7.70 25.48
N HIS A 4 0.80 -7.15 25.31
CA HIS A 4 1.07 -6.20 24.23
C HIS A 4 0.92 -6.94 22.90
N LEU A 5 -0.23 -6.76 22.23
CA LEU A 5 -0.34 -7.11 20.81
C LEU A 5 0.66 -6.22 20.06
N PRO A 6 1.60 -6.80 19.29
CA PRO A 6 2.80 -6.06 18.93
C PRO A 6 2.56 -4.84 18.04
N TYR A 7 1.45 -4.71 17.28
CA TYR A 7 1.16 -3.45 16.57
C TYR A 7 -0.35 -3.21 16.36
N PRO A 8 -0.92 -2.13 16.93
CA PRO A 8 -2.21 -1.60 16.47
C PRO A 8 -2.04 -0.96 15.09
N LEU A 9 -3.17 -0.81 14.38
CA LEU A 9 -3.24 -0.02 13.15
C LEU A 9 -2.70 1.39 13.42
N ASN A 10 -1.64 1.79 12.71
CA ASN A 10 -0.98 3.08 12.88
C ASN A 10 -0.81 3.80 11.54
N ILE A 11 -0.77 5.12 11.60
CA ILE A 11 -0.60 5.99 10.43
C ILE A 11 0.37 7.12 10.74
N HIS A 12 1.34 7.31 9.85
CA HIS A 12 2.39 8.31 9.99
C HIS A 12 2.60 9.07 8.69
N ARG A 13 3.08 10.31 8.80
CA ARG A 13 3.69 10.99 7.66
C ARG A 13 5.02 10.32 7.32
N LEU A 14 5.41 10.36 6.05
CA LEU A 14 6.53 9.57 5.55
C LEU A 14 7.89 10.05 6.10
N ASP A 15 8.03 11.34 6.36
CA ASP A 15 9.18 11.93 7.05
C ASP A 15 9.31 11.41 8.49
N ASP A 16 8.22 11.39 9.25
CA ASP A 16 8.20 10.80 10.60
C ASP A 16 8.56 9.32 10.55
N TYR A 17 7.96 8.56 9.64
CA TYR A 17 8.25 7.14 9.44
C TYR A 17 9.73 6.88 9.09
N LYS A 18 10.33 7.72 8.23
CA LYS A 18 11.74 7.63 7.84
C LYS A 18 12.71 7.91 8.99
N SER A 19 12.34 8.79 9.90
CA SER A 19 13.16 9.13 11.07
C SER A 19 13.13 8.07 12.18
N ARG A 20 12.27 7.06 12.04
CA ARG A 20 11.97 6.05 13.07
C ARG A 20 12.32 4.63 12.62
N PRO A 21 13.55 4.15 12.90
CA PRO A 21 13.97 2.79 12.56
C PRO A 21 13.07 1.71 13.16
N ASP A 22 12.53 1.97 14.36
CA ASP A 22 11.60 1.09 15.07
C ASP A 22 10.31 0.82 14.29
N LEU A 23 9.89 1.72 13.41
CA LEU A 23 8.72 1.53 12.53
C LEU A 23 9.06 0.78 11.24
N GLN A 24 10.34 0.75 10.86
CA GLN A 24 10.82 0.21 9.58
C GLN A 24 11.23 -1.27 9.67
N SER A 25 11.74 -1.71 10.82
CA SER A 25 12.23 -3.07 11.06
C SER A 25 11.14 -4.02 11.59
N THR A 26 9.88 -3.78 11.25
CA THR A 26 8.70 -4.30 11.95
C THR A 26 8.10 -5.56 11.31
N ASN A 27 7.51 -6.43 12.15
CA ASN A 27 6.65 -7.55 11.76
C ASN A 27 5.26 -7.06 11.33
N CYS A 28 5.18 -6.07 10.43
CA CYS A 28 3.91 -5.55 9.96
C CYS A 28 3.91 -5.30 8.45
N TYR A 29 2.70 -5.28 7.90
CA TYR A 29 2.47 -4.83 6.54
C TYR A 29 2.49 -3.31 6.50
N ARG A 30 3.03 -2.76 5.41
CA ARG A 30 3.15 -1.32 5.22
C ARG A 30 2.60 -0.93 3.87
N LEU A 31 1.74 0.08 3.86
CA LEU A 31 1.30 0.75 2.66
C LEU A 31 1.83 2.18 2.68
N LEU A 32 2.58 2.54 1.65
CA LEU A 32 3.27 3.82 1.52
C LEU A 32 2.83 4.51 0.24
N TRP A 33 2.62 5.82 0.26
CA TRP A 33 2.49 6.58 -0.98
C TRP A 33 3.00 8.01 -0.83
N LEU A 34 3.35 8.62 -1.96
CA LEU A 34 3.85 9.99 -2.07
C LEU A 34 2.71 10.96 -2.34
N ASP A 35 2.79 12.17 -1.75
CA ASP A 35 1.77 13.21 -1.91
C ASP A 35 1.63 13.70 -3.37
N ASP A 36 2.68 13.56 -4.18
CA ASP A 36 2.65 13.92 -5.61
C ASP A 36 2.05 12.80 -6.48
N GLY A 37 1.68 11.66 -5.86
CA GLY A 37 1.17 10.50 -6.55
C GLY A 37 2.21 9.74 -7.37
N SER A 38 3.50 10.08 -7.31
CA SER A 38 4.55 9.41 -8.11
C SER A 38 4.81 7.97 -7.68
N GLY A 39 4.37 7.58 -6.48
CA GLY A 39 4.56 6.22 -5.99
C GLY A 39 3.55 5.79 -4.94
N LEU A 40 2.99 4.60 -5.14
CA LEU A 40 2.33 3.74 -4.17
C LEU A 40 3.15 2.45 -4.03
N ILE A 41 3.44 2.05 -2.80
CA ILE A 41 4.30 0.92 -2.47
C ILE A 41 3.65 0.12 -1.35
N PHE A 42 3.57 -1.18 -1.54
CA PHE A 42 3.17 -2.13 -0.51
C PHE A 42 4.39 -2.94 -0.09
N LEU A 43 4.60 -3.12 1.21
CA LEU A 43 5.70 -3.90 1.75
C LEU A 43 5.17 -4.96 2.70
N GLN A 44 5.70 -6.16 2.53
CA GLN A 44 5.49 -7.25 3.47
C GLN A 44 6.32 -7.03 4.75
N PRO A 45 5.99 -7.72 5.84
CA PRO A 45 6.87 -7.82 7.01
C PRO A 45 8.31 -8.16 6.58
N HIS A 46 9.30 -7.58 7.26
CA HIS A 46 10.73 -7.83 7.00
C HIS A 46 11.24 -7.47 5.60
N THR A 47 10.45 -6.80 4.76
CA THR A 47 10.94 -6.28 3.47
C THR A 47 11.74 -5.01 3.71
N ASP A 48 13.02 -5.00 3.34
CA ASP A 48 13.83 -3.78 3.38
C ASP A 48 13.41 -2.81 2.27
N LEU A 49 13.26 -1.55 2.66
CA LEU A 49 12.98 -0.47 1.73
C LEU A 49 14.13 0.52 1.74
N SER A 50 14.71 0.78 0.56
CA SER A 50 15.70 1.83 0.43
C SER A 50 15.00 3.19 0.44
N LEU A 51 14.87 3.77 1.63
CA LEU A 51 14.18 5.05 1.84
C LEU A 51 14.84 6.24 1.12
N LYS A 52 16.08 6.05 0.65
CA LYS A 52 16.81 7.00 -0.21
C LYS A 52 16.16 7.15 -1.59
N LEU A 53 15.40 6.15 -2.05
CA LEU A 53 14.79 6.12 -3.39
C LEU A 53 13.36 6.70 -3.42
N ILE A 54 12.82 7.07 -2.27
CA ILE A 54 11.42 7.50 -2.14
C ILE A 54 11.42 8.96 -1.69
N GLY A 55 10.51 9.78 -2.23
CA GLY A 55 10.34 11.18 -1.82
C GLY A 55 10.16 11.36 -0.31
N SER A 56 10.34 12.58 0.20
CA SER A 56 10.26 12.88 1.64
C SER A 56 8.82 13.06 2.15
N LYS A 57 7.86 13.37 1.27
CA LYS A 57 6.48 13.69 1.64
C LYS A 57 5.51 12.60 1.17
N GLY A 58 4.60 12.22 2.05
CA GLY A 58 3.70 11.10 1.83
C GLY A 58 3.14 10.56 3.13
N TRP A 59 2.56 9.36 3.04
CA TRP A 59 1.99 8.65 4.18
C TRP A 59 2.52 7.22 4.27
N ALA A 60 2.50 6.70 5.50
CA ALA A 60 2.79 5.31 5.83
C ALA A 60 1.68 4.77 6.73
N ILE A 61 0.98 3.73 6.28
CA ILE A 61 0.02 2.98 7.08
C ILE A 61 0.65 1.65 7.45
N LEU A 62 0.67 1.37 8.76
CA LEU A 62 1.21 0.13 9.34
C LEU A 62 0.06 -0.68 9.91
N PHE A 63 -0.02 -1.96 9.56
CA PHE A 63 -1.09 -2.83 10.02
C PHE A 63 -0.63 -4.28 10.17
N GLY A 64 -1.27 -4.99 11.11
CA GLY A 64 -0.92 -6.35 11.46
C GLY A 64 -1.53 -7.41 10.54
N GLU A 65 -1.06 -8.64 10.72
CA GLU A 65 -1.53 -9.81 9.97
C GLU A 65 -3.03 -10.03 10.13
N ARG A 66 -3.62 -9.75 11.29
CA ARG A 66 -5.06 -9.91 11.49
C ARG A 66 -5.89 -9.02 10.55
N GLN A 67 -5.49 -7.76 10.39
CA GLN A 67 -6.14 -6.82 9.46
C GLN A 67 -5.88 -7.26 8.01
N TYR A 68 -4.65 -7.68 7.72
CA TYR A 68 -4.28 -8.21 6.40
C TYR A 68 -5.08 -9.45 6.01
N SER A 69 -5.22 -10.46 6.87
CA SER A 69 -5.96 -11.69 6.59
C SER A 69 -7.46 -11.43 6.38
N ARG A 70 -8.05 -10.49 7.12
CA ARG A 70 -9.44 -10.04 6.89
C ARG A 70 -9.60 -9.37 5.53
N PHE A 71 -8.62 -8.55 5.14
CA PHE A 71 -8.53 -7.95 3.82
C PHE A 71 -8.34 -9.03 2.73
N LYS A 72 -7.42 -9.98 2.90
CA LYS A 72 -7.17 -11.11 1.99
C LYS A 72 -8.42 -11.88 1.65
N ASN A 73 -9.26 -12.16 2.65
CA ASN A 73 -10.49 -12.90 2.42
C ASN A 73 -11.52 -12.13 1.57
N HIS A 74 -11.54 -10.80 1.64
CA HIS A 74 -12.42 -9.96 0.81
C HIS A 74 -11.85 -9.68 -0.59
N TYR A 75 -10.52 -9.70 -0.75
CA TYR A 75 -9.82 -9.33 -1.98
C TYR A 75 -8.92 -10.47 -2.48
N ALA A 76 -9.39 -11.73 -2.32
CA ALA A 76 -8.60 -12.94 -2.51
C ALA A 76 -7.95 -13.09 -3.89
N PHE A 77 -8.53 -12.49 -4.93
CA PHE A 77 -7.98 -12.47 -6.29
C PHE A 77 -6.78 -11.52 -6.46
N TYR A 78 -6.71 -10.45 -5.66
CA TYR A 78 -5.74 -9.36 -5.84
C TYR A 78 -4.48 -9.55 -5.00
N ILE A 79 -4.63 -10.21 -3.85
CA ILE A 79 -3.50 -10.45 -2.94
C ILE A 79 -2.38 -11.30 -3.57
N PRO A 80 -2.66 -12.37 -4.33
CA PRO A 80 -1.61 -13.12 -5.03
C PRO A 80 -0.78 -12.26 -6.00
N PHE A 81 -1.37 -11.19 -6.56
CA PHE A 81 -0.66 -10.24 -7.42
C PHE A 81 0.27 -9.32 -6.62
N LEU A 82 -0.23 -8.78 -5.49
CA LEU A 82 0.59 -8.05 -4.53
C LEU A 82 1.74 -8.92 -4.00
N GLU A 83 1.45 -10.16 -3.58
CA GLU A 83 2.42 -11.10 -3.02
C GLU A 83 3.47 -11.57 -4.05
N ASN A 84 3.09 -11.94 -5.29
CA ASN A 84 4.02 -12.53 -6.26
C ASN A 84 4.98 -11.53 -6.92
N LYS A 85 4.52 -10.33 -7.28
CA LYS A 85 5.39 -9.36 -7.97
C LYS A 85 6.27 -8.56 -7.02
N LEU A 86 5.86 -8.37 -5.76
CA LEU A 86 6.63 -7.64 -4.74
C LEU A 86 7.70 -8.50 -4.05
N ALA A 87 7.62 -9.84 -4.12
CA ALA A 87 8.61 -10.73 -3.53
C ALA A 87 10.04 -10.59 -4.13
N LYS A 88 10.21 -9.84 -5.24
CA LYS A 88 11.53 -9.67 -5.88
C LYS A 88 11.86 -8.24 -6.34
N GLN A 89 10.89 -7.31 -6.44
CA GLN A 89 11.14 -5.93 -6.89
C GLN A 89 10.24 -4.93 -6.16
N GLN A 90 10.80 -3.82 -5.69
CA GLN A 90 10.06 -2.66 -5.18
C GLN A 90 9.33 -2.01 -6.36
N ILE A 91 8.07 -2.38 -6.57
CA ILE A 91 7.24 -1.80 -7.64
C ILE A 91 6.65 -0.50 -7.13
N ILE A 92 7.08 0.61 -7.74
CA ILE A 92 6.53 1.94 -7.49
C ILE A 92 5.41 2.16 -8.51
N ILE A 93 4.17 2.34 -8.03
CA ILE A 93 3.02 2.58 -8.90
C ILE A 93 2.68 4.07 -8.93
N PRO A 94 2.69 4.71 -10.11
CA PRO A 94 2.17 6.06 -10.23
C PRO A 94 0.64 6.06 -10.04
N LEU A 95 0.17 6.92 -9.14
CA LEU A 95 -1.23 7.12 -8.83
C LEU A 95 -1.84 8.14 -9.78
N LYS A 96 -3.05 7.85 -10.26
CA LYS A 96 -3.89 8.89 -10.89
C LYS A 96 -4.36 9.88 -9.83
N LYS A 97 -4.56 11.14 -10.24
CA LYS A 97 -5.05 12.22 -9.35
C LYS A 97 -6.30 11.84 -8.55
N GLN A 98 -7.24 11.13 -9.18
CA GLN A 98 -8.46 10.65 -8.51
C GLN A 98 -8.15 9.65 -7.38
N MET A 99 -7.24 8.69 -7.63
CA MET A 99 -6.85 7.69 -6.63
C MET A 99 -6.09 8.33 -5.47
N LEU A 100 -5.18 9.25 -5.79
CA LEU A 100 -4.46 10.03 -4.79
C LEU A 100 -5.43 10.78 -3.87
N SER A 101 -6.42 11.49 -4.43
CA SER A 101 -7.43 12.20 -3.66
C SER A 101 -8.28 11.27 -2.77
N LEU A 102 -8.61 10.07 -3.26
CA LEU A 102 -9.31 9.07 -2.46
C LEU A 102 -8.45 8.55 -1.32
N LEU A 103 -7.17 8.24 -1.57
CA LEU A 103 -6.22 7.82 -0.54
C LEU A 103 -6.05 8.89 0.53
N GLU A 104 -5.89 10.16 0.16
CA GLU A 104 -5.80 11.28 1.11
C GLU A 104 -7.07 11.40 1.95
N THR A 105 -8.24 11.29 1.34
CA THR A 105 -9.53 11.37 2.04
C THR A 105 -9.66 10.27 3.09
N TYR A 106 -9.45 9.01 2.70
CA TYR A 106 -9.59 7.88 3.62
C TYR A 106 -8.49 7.84 4.68
N THR A 107 -7.31 8.37 4.37
CA THR A 107 -6.22 8.55 5.32
C THR A 107 -6.57 9.59 6.38
N GLY A 108 -7.14 10.72 5.98
CA GLY A 108 -7.62 11.74 6.91
C GLY A 108 -8.73 11.19 7.82
N GLN A 109 -9.68 10.43 7.26
CA GLN A 109 -10.73 9.76 8.03
C GLN A 109 -10.15 8.75 9.02
N LEU A 110 -9.26 7.87 8.56
CA LEU A 110 -8.61 6.88 9.42
C LEU A 110 -7.82 7.55 10.54
N LYS A 111 -7.03 8.57 10.23
CA LYS A 111 -6.28 9.33 11.23
C LYS A 111 -7.23 9.96 12.26
N TYR A 112 -8.30 10.61 11.82
CA TYR A 112 -9.30 11.17 12.72
C TYR A 112 -9.91 10.10 13.63
N THR A 113 -10.29 8.95 13.09
CA THR A 113 -10.87 7.85 13.86
C THR A 113 -9.90 7.29 14.89
N LEU A 114 -8.61 7.16 14.55
CA LEU A 114 -7.56 6.73 15.47
C LEU A 114 -7.30 7.78 16.56
N ASP A 115 -7.13 9.06 16.18
CA ASP A 115 -6.86 10.16 17.11
C ASP A 115 -8.02 10.37 18.10
N GLN A 116 -9.26 10.16 17.66
CA GLN A 116 -10.47 10.26 18.50
C GLN A 116 -10.83 8.95 19.22
N ASN A 117 -10.00 7.90 19.12
CA ASN A 117 -10.25 6.58 19.71
C ASN A 117 -11.66 6.04 19.39
N LEU A 118 -12.13 6.25 18.17
CA LEU A 118 -13.43 5.73 17.73
C LEU A 118 -13.39 4.20 17.59
N SER A 119 -14.56 3.59 17.34
CA SER A 119 -14.70 2.14 17.41
C SER A 119 -13.72 1.37 16.49
N PRO A 120 -13.20 0.21 16.93
CA PRO A 120 -12.31 -0.61 16.10
C PRO A 120 -12.92 -1.04 14.76
N LEU A 121 -14.25 -1.19 14.70
CA LEU A 121 -14.97 -1.50 13.47
C LEU A 121 -14.90 -0.34 12.46
N LYS A 122 -14.96 0.91 12.94
CA LYS A 122 -14.85 2.09 12.08
C LYS A 122 -13.43 2.21 11.51
N ALA A 123 -12.40 2.08 12.34
CA ALA A 123 -11.01 2.08 11.89
C ALA A 123 -10.73 0.97 10.86
N GLN A 124 -11.32 -0.22 11.07
CA GLN A 124 -11.23 -1.31 10.10
C GLN A 124 -11.93 -0.97 8.78
N THR A 125 -13.11 -0.36 8.84
CA THR A 125 -13.86 0.06 7.64
C THR A 125 -13.05 1.06 6.81
N GLU A 126 -12.43 2.05 7.46
CA GLU A 126 -11.62 3.07 6.79
C GLU A 126 -10.32 2.51 6.21
N LEU A 127 -9.64 1.63 6.95
CA LEU A 127 -8.50 0.88 6.42
C LEU A 127 -8.89 0.05 5.19
N ASN A 128 -10.05 -0.60 5.20
CA ASN A 128 -10.51 -1.39 4.06
C ASN A 128 -10.72 -0.51 2.81
N GLN A 129 -11.21 0.72 2.95
CA GLN A 129 -11.33 1.64 1.82
C GLN A 129 -9.95 2.03 1.26
N LEU A 130 -8.96 2.29 2.12
CA LEU A 130 -7.59 2.58 1.70
C LEU A 130 -6.97 1.42 0.92
N LEU A 131 -7.12 0.20 1.44
CA LEU A 131 -6.57 -0.99 0.79
C LEU A 131 -7.31 -1.31 -0.53
N LYS A 132 -8.62 -1.03 -0.61
CA LYS A 132 -9.39 -1.16 -1.85
C LYS A 132 -8.89 -0.21 -2.93
N VAL A 133 -8.76 1.09 -2.63
CA VAL A 133 -8.24 2.08 -3.59
C VAL A 133 -6.83 1.73 -4.04
N SER A 134 -6.00 1.26 -3.10
CA SER A 134 -4.65 0.80 -3.41
C SER A 134 -4.69 -0.37 -4.39
N SER A 135 -5.51 -1.40 -4.14
CA SER A 135 -5.71 -2.53 -5.04
C SER A 135 -6.13 -2.09 -6.44
N GLU A 136 -7.09 -1.17 -6.56
CA GLU A 136 -7.54 -0.64 -7.85
C GLU A 136 -6.40 0.06 -8.61
N ALA A 137 -5.47 0.73 -7.91
CA ALA A 137 -4.28 1.33 -8.53
C ALA A 137 -3.33 0.25 -9.08
N TYR A 138 -3.14 -0.85 -8.36
CA TYR A 138 -2.37 -2.01 -8.82
C TYR A 138 -2.98 -2.63 -10.10
N ASP A 139 -4.30 -2.79 -10.15
CA ASP A 139 -4.99 -3.37 -11.32
C ASP A 139 -4.85 -2.51 -12.57
N GLN A 140 -4.98 -1.19 -12.42
CA GLN A 140 -4.81 -0.27 -13.54
C GLN A 140 -3.39 -0.33 -14.10
N MET A 141 -2.38 -0.43 -13.24
CA MET A 141 -0.99 -0.59 -13.67
C MET A 141 -0.77 -1.93 -14.37
N GLN A 142 -1.40 -3.01 -13.89
CA GLN A 142 -1.33 -4.31 -14.57
C GLN A 142 -1.93 -4.27 -15.96
N SER A 143 -3.11 -3.68 -16.12
CA SER A 143 -3.77 -3.51 -17.43
C SER A 143 -2.90 -2.73 -18.41
N ILE A 144 -2.17 -1.71 -17.93
CA ILE A 144 -1.19 -0.98 -18.74
C ILE A 144 -0.04 -1.89 -19.14
N MET A 145 0.56 -2.64 -18.20
CA MET A 145 1.68 -3.54 -18.50
C MET A 145 1.30 -4.69 -19.46
N THR A 146 0.13 -5.29 -19.29
CA THR A 146 -0.36 -6.37 -20.16
C THR A 146 -0.81 -5.83 -21.52
N GLY A 147 -1.49 -4.67 -21.56
CA GLY A 147 -1.87 -3.99 -22.79
C GLY A 147 -0.67 -3.53 -23.63
N LEU A 148 0.40 -3.05 -22.98
CA LEU A 148 1.67 -2.74 -23.65
C LEU A 148 2.34 -4.00 -24.20
N SER A 149 2.26 -5.14 -23.48
CA SER A 149 2.84 -6.41 -23.93
C SER A 149 2.16 -6.94 -25.20
N ILE A 150 0.85 -6.74 -25.35
CA ILE A 150 0.10 -7.11 -26.57
C ILE A 150 0.40 -6.14 -27.73
N GLY A 151 0.53 -4.84 -27.44
CA GLY A 151 0.88 -3.84 -28.45
C GLY A 151 2.27 -4.00 -29.07
N TYR A 152 3.23 -4.56 -28.32
CA TYR A 152 4.57 -4.91 -28.85
C TYR A 152 4.56 -6.23 -29.64
N ALA A 153 3.74 -7.21 -29.25
CA ALA A 153 3.62 -8.48 -29.97
C ALA A 153 3.01 -8.31 -31.38
N LEU A 154 2.15 -7.31 -31.58
CA LEU A 154 1.53 -6.99 -32.88
C LEU A 154 2.42 -6.12 -33.80
N LYS A 155 3.57 -5.64 -33.32
CA LYS A 155 4.50 -4.79 -34.09
C LYS A 155 5.78 -5.49 -34.53
N GLN A 156 5.95 -6.79 -34.25
CA GLN A 156 7.03 -7.54 -34.87
C GLN A 156 6.64 -7.87 -36.31
N PRO A 157 7.34 -7.37 -37.34
CA PRO A 157 7.13 -7.87 -38.68
C PRO A 157 7.49 -9.35 -38.68
N LEU A 158 6.58 -10.19 -39.19
CA LEU A 158 6.85 -11.59 -39.53
C LEU A 158 8.13 -11.61 -40.37
N GLN A 159 9.26 -11.96 -39.74
CA GLN A 159 10.47 -12.29 -40.46
C GLN A 159 10.17 -13.61 -41.18
N LYS A 160 10.16 -13.53 -42.51
CA LYS A 160 9.94 -14.62 -43.45
C LYS A 160 11.03 -15.68 -43.34
#